data_AF-A0A6S6G4L6-F1
#
_entry.id   AF-A0A6S6G4L6-F1
#
_cell.length_a   1.000
_cell.length_b   1.000
_cell.length_c   1.000
_cell.angle_alpha   90.00
_cell.angle_beta   90.00
_cell.angle_gamma   90.00
#
_symmetry.space_group_name_H-M   'P 1'
#
loop_
_entity.id
_entity.type
_entity.pdbx_description
1 polymer ?
#
loop_
_entity_poly.entity_id
_entity_poly.type
_entity_poly.pdbx_seq_one_letter_code
_entity_poly.pdbx_strand_id
1 'polypeptide(L)' 'MSIDDTIIDTPDGPMTYAQWKKKHPVQIPSRRTKGKDLPVKVKRFTEK' A
#
# COMPACT_ATOMS: atom_id res chain seq x y z
N MET A 1 -4.14 14.37 -14.71
CA MET A 1 -4.89 13.18 -14.25
C MET A 1 -4.40 12.83 -12.86
N SER A 2 -5.31 12.61 -11.91
CA SER A 2 -4.92 12.21 -10.55
C SER A 2 -4.49 10.73 -10.57
N ILE A 3 -3.45 10.38 -9.80
CA ILE A 3 -3.02 8.98 -9.67
C ILE A 3 -4.13 8.09 -9.09
N ASP A 4 -5.06 8.68 -8.34
CA ASP A 4 -6.19 8.01 -7.72
C ASP A 4 -7.20 7.46 -8.72
N ASP A 5 -7.30 8.07 -9.91
CA ASP A 5 -8.19 7.66 -10.99
C ASP A 5 -7.54 6.62 -11.92
N THR A 6 -6.29 6.26 -11.67
CA THR A 6 -5.57 5.25 -12.46
C THR A 6 -6.21 3.89 -12.24
N ILE A 7 -6.65 3.24 -13.31
CA ILE A 7 -7.13 1.85 -13.27
C ILE A 7 -5.92 0.93 -13.16
N ILE A 8 -5.94 0.03 -12.18
CA ILE A 8 -4.92 -0.98 -11.98
C ILE A 8 -5.54 -2.37 -12.04
N ASP A 9 -4.80 -3.33 -12.58
CA ASP A 9 -5.17 -4.73 -12.53
C ASP A 9 -4.79 -5.31 -11.17
N THR A 10 -5.77 -5.87 -10.46
CA THR A 10 -5.58 -6.49 -9.15
C THR A 10 -6.10 -7.93 -9.16
N PRO A 11 -5.67 -8.81 -8.24
CA PRO A 11 -6.15 -10.19 -8.17
C PRO A 11 -7.67 -10.32 -8.01
N ASP A 12 -8.33 -9.31 -7.45
CA ASP A 12 -9.78 -9.26 -7.25
C ASP A 12 -10.53 -8.64 -8.43
N GLY A 13 -9.83 -8.27 -9.51
CA GLY A 13 -10.35 -7.58 -10.69
C GLY A 13 -9.83 -6.14 -10.85
N PRO A 14 -10.08 -5.50 -12.00
CA PRO A 14 -9.64 -4.13 -12.27
C PRO A 14 -10.39 -3.14 -11.38
N MET A 15 -9.66 -2.23 -10.73
CA MET A 15 -10.24 -1.18 -9.89
C MET A 15 -9.36 0.07 -9.91
N THR A 16 -9.88 1.19 -9.41
CA THR A 16 -9.08 2.42 -9.33
C THR A 16 -8.02 2.33 -8.23
N TYR A 17 -6.91 3.04 -8.40
CA TYR A 17 -5.85 3.11 -7.40
C TYR A 17 -6.39 3.61 -6.03
N ALA A 18 -7.39 4.50 -6.05
CA ALA A 18 -8.09 4.91 -4.83
C ALA A 18 -8.86 3.77 -4.16
N GLN A 19 -9.60 2.96 -4.93
CA GLN A 19 -10.34 1.81 -4.42
C GLN A 19 -9.39 0.77 -3.82
N TRP A 20 -8.26 0.53 -4.48
CA TRP A 20 -7.22 -0.37 -4.00
C TRP A 20 -6.60 0.13 -2.69
N LYS A 21 -6.23 1.42 -2.58
CA LYS A 21 -5.68 1.99 -1.33
C LYS A 21 -6.65 1.91 -0.15
N LYS A 22 -7.96 2.00 -0.38
CA LYS A 22 -8.97 1.81 0.69
C LYS A 22 -8.97 0.39 1.23
N LYS A 23 -8.79 -0.61 0.36
CA LYS A 23 -8.70 -2.03 0.74
C LYS A 23 -7.33 -2.39 1.33
N HIS A 24 -6.27 -1.72 0.89
CA HIS A 24 -4.89 -1.95 1.29
C HIS A 24 -4.28 -0.67 1.87
N PRO A 25 -4.70 -0.25 3.09
CA PRO A 25 -4.14 0.94 3.71
C PRO A 25 -2.64 0.73 3.91
N VAL A 26 -1.83 1.49 3.18
CA VAL A 26 -0.38 1.51 3.37
C VAL A 26 -0.14 2.12 4.75
N GLN A 27 0.21 1.27 5.72
CA GLN A 27 0.54 1.73 7.05
C GLN A 27 1.85 2.52 6.97
N ILE A 28 1.75 3.85 6.89
CA ILE A 28 2.91 4.73 6.96
C ILE A 28 3.50 4.58 8.37
N PRO A 29 4.79 4.21 8.51
CA PRO A 29 5.42 4.15 9.80
C PRO A 29 5.30 5.52 10.48
N SER A 30 4.73 5.53 11.68
CA SER A 30 4.70 6.74 12.51
C SER A 30 6.12 7.25 12.75
N ARG A 31 6.28 8.53 13.11
CA ARG A 31 7.59 9.12 13.46
C ARG A 31 8.36 8.28 14.50
N ARG A 32 7.66 7.60 15.40
CA ARG A 32 8.24 6.73 16.45
C ARG A 32 8.78 5.39 15.92
N THR A 33 8.27 4.95 14.77
CA THR A 33 8.51 3.63 14.16
C THR A 33 9.28 3.71 12.84
N LYS A 34 9.39 4.91 12.25
CA LYS A 34 10.22 5.20 11.07
C LYS A 34 11.68 4.87 11.36
N GLY A 35 12.30 4.04 10.53
CA GLY A 35 13.71 3.66 10.63
C GLY A 35 14.03 2.58 11.68
N LYS A 36 13.06 2.12 12.47
CA LYS A 36 13.27 0.98 13.38
C LYS A 36 13.02 -0.33 12.65
N ASP A 37 13.82 -1.33 12.97
CA ASP A 37 13.55 -2.71 12.54
C ASP A 37 12.48 -3.26 13.48
N LEU A 38 11.23 -3.26 13.01
CA LEU A 38 10.09 -3.70 13.80
C LEU A 38 9.70 -5.12 13.37
N PRO A 39 9.46 -6.03 14.33
CA PRO A 39 9.02 -7.38 14.02
C PRO A 39 7.76 -7.30 13.15
N VAL A 40 7.89 -7.89 11.97
CA VAL A 40 7.06 -7.63 10.79
C VAL A 40 5.59 -7.96 11.05
N LYS A 41 4.76 -6.92 11.23
CA LYS A 41 3.38 -6.90 10.71
C LYS A 41 3.23 -5.90 9.55
N VAL A 42 4.34 -5.32 9.12
CA VAL A 42 4.42 -4.32 8.07
C VAL A 42 5.29 -4.93 6.99
N LYS A 43 4.67 -5.65 6.04
CA LYS A 43 5.36 -6.19 4.85
C LYS A 43 6.03 -5.02 4.12
N ARG A 44 7.32 -4.82 4.36
CA ARG A 44 8.14 -3.90 3.58
C ARG A 44 8.47 -4.60 2.27
N PHE A 45 7.54 -4.52 1.33
CA PHE A 45 7.70 -4.88 -0.09
C PHE A 45 7.82 -6.39 -0.39
N THR A 46 7.25 -6.80 -1.52
CA THR A 46 7.56 -8.08 -2.18
C THR A 46 8.98 -7.98 -2.74
N GLU A 47 9.85 -8.89 -2.31
CA GLU A 47 11.20 -9.06 -2.83
C GLU A 47 11.18 -9.14 -4.37
N LYS A 48 12.16 -8.50 -5.01
CA LYS A 48 12.49 -8.66 -6.43
C LYS A 48 13.96 -9.00 -6.53
#